data_AF-A0A377Z521-F1
#
_entry.id   AF-A0A377Z521-F1
#
_cell.length_a   1.000
_cell.length_b   1.000
_cell.length_c   1.000
_cell.angle_alpha   90.00
_cell.angle_beta   90.00
_cell.angle_gamma   90.00
#
_symmetry.space_group_name_H-M   'P 1'
#
loop_
_entity.id
_entity.type
_entity.pdbx_description
1 polymer ?
#
loop_
_entity_poly.entity_id
_entity_poly.type
_entity_poly.pdbx_seq_one_letter_code
_entity_poly.pdbx_strand_id
1 'polypeptide(L)'
;MRSKRFEALAKRPVNQDGFVKEWIEEGFIAMESPNDPKPSIRIVNGAVTELDGKPVEQFDLIDHFIARYGINLARAEEVMAMDSVKLATCSATRTLNAATSCRSLPR
;
A
#
# COMPACT_ATOMS: atom_id res chain seq x y z
N MET A 1 47.25 2.03 -6.05
CA MET A 1 47.21 2.93 -4.88
C MET A 1 45.75 3.19 -4.54
N ARG A 2 45.30 2.95 -3.29
CA ARG A 2 43.92 3.26 -2.88
C ARG A 2 43.79 4.74 -2.54
N SER A 3 42.61 5.31 -2.78
CA SER A 3 42.33 6.71 -2.44
C SER A 3 42.13 6.86 -0.93
N LYS A 4 42.88 7.77 -0.29
CA LYS A 4 42.76 8.08 1.14
C LYS A 4 41.33 8.46 1.55
N ARG A 5 40.57 9.11 0.64
CA ARG A 5 39.16 9.46 0.89
C ARG A 5 38.28 8.21 1.05
N PHE A 6 38.48 7.19 0.22
CA PHE A 6 37.69 5.96 0.27
C PHE A 6 38.05 5.09 1.48
N GLU A 7 39.29 5.13 1.94
CA GLU A 7 39.69 4.46 3.18
C GLU A 7 39.00 5.05 4.42
N ALA A 8 38.86 6.38 4.48
CA ALA A 8 38.10 7.04 5.54
C ALA A 8 36.60 6.73 5.44
N LEU A 9 36.03 6.73 4.22
CA LEU A 9 34.62 6.42 4.00
C LEU A 9 34.28 4.97 4.37
N ALA A 10 35.14 4.00 4.03
CA ALA A 10 34.93 2.59 4.34
C ALA A 10 34.85 2.31 5.85
N LYS A 11 35.54 3.11 6.68
CA LYS A 11 35.53 2.98 8.14
C LYS A 11 34.32 3.63 8.82
N ARG A 12 33.44 4.30 8.07
CA ARG A 12 32.24 4.92 8.67
C ARG A 12 31.29 3.85 9.22
N PRO A 13 30.64 4.09 10.39
CA PRO A 13 29.75 3.12 11.02
C PRO A 13 28.63 2.59 10.11
N VAL A 14 28.10 3.42 9.21
CA VAL A 14 27.04 3.03 8.25
C VAL A 14 27.40 1.82 7.39
N ASN A 15 28.69 1.57 7.12
CA ASN A 15 29.07 0.38 6.34
C ASN A 15 29.04 -0.92 7.15
N GLN A 16 28.66 -0.85 8.44
CA GLN A 16 28.36 -2.01 9.28
C GLN A 16 26.89 -2.39 9.22
N ASP A 17 26.04 -1.55 8.60
CA ASP A 17 24.63 -1.83 8.40
C ASP A 17 24.46 -2.89 7.29
N GLY A 18 23.50 -3.79 7.47
CA GLY A 18 23.19 -4.86 6.53
C GLY A 18 22.35 -4.35 5.35
N PHE A 19 22.99 -3.81 4.33
CA PHE A 19 22.32 -3.46 3.08
C PHE A 19 22.27 -4.66 2.14
N VAL A 20 21.07 -5.02 1.70
CA VAL A 20 20.84 -6.03 0.67
C VAL A 20 20.19 -5.38 -0.54
N LYS A 21 20.38 -6.00 -1.70
CA LYS A 21 19.59 -5.65 -2.89
C LYS A 21 18.19 -6.25 -2.75
N GLU A 22 17.25 -5.67 -3.48
CA GLU A 22 15.89 -6.18 -3.54
C GLU A 22 15.86 -7.62 -4.07
N TRP A 23 14.99 -8.43 -3.47
CA TRP A 23 14.72 -9.81 -3.87
C TRP A 23 13.21 -10.05 -3.87
N ILE A 24 12.60 -9.84 -5.04
CA ILE A 24 11.14 -9.81 -5.23
C ILE A 24 10.48 -11.15 -4.88
N GLU A 25 11.10 -12.27 -5.27
CA GLU A 25 10.54 -13.61 -5.09
C GLU A 25 10.36 -13.99 -3.61
N GLU A 26 11.27 -13.55 -2.74
CA GLU A 26 11.23 -13.81 -1.29
C GLU A 26 10.59 -12.65 -0.51
N GLY A 27 9.99 -11.68 -1.21
CA GLY A 27 9.37 -10.51 -0.58
C GLY A 27 10.37 -9.52 0.04
N PHE A 28 11.65 -9.60 -0.32
CA PHE A 28 12.69 -8.68 0.14
C PHE A 28 12.69 -7.38 -0.68
N ILE A 29 11.57 -6.67 -0.61
CA ILE A 29 11.36 -5.35 -1.22
C ILE A 29 10.49 -4.54 -0.25
N ALA A 30 10.77 -3.24 -0.12
CA ALA A 30 10.11 -2.43 0.89
C ALA A 30 8.63 -2.15 0.55
N MET A 31 8.36 -1.72 -0.69
CA MET A 31 7.05 -1.31 -1.20
C MET A 31 7.04 -1.42 -2.73
N GLU A 32 5.86 -1.30 -3.34
CA GLU A 32 5.68 -1.24 -4.82
C GLU A 32 6.24 -2.48 -5.53
N SER A 33 6.02 -3.65 -4.93
CA SER A 33 6.43 -4.91 -5.56
C SER A 33 5.61 -5.17 -6.81
N PRO A 34 6.21 -5.67 -7.90
CA PRO A 34 5.44 -6.10 -9.06
C PRO A 34 4.51 -7.29 -8.76
N ASN A 35 4.74 -8.00 -7.64
CA ASN A 35 3.89 -9.10 -7.17
C ASN A 35 2.73 -8.62 -6.28
N ASP A 36 2.72 -7.34 -5.87
CA ASP A 36 1.62 -6.80 -5.05
C ASP A 36 0.32 -6.75 -5.88
N PRO A 37 -0.82 -7.19 -5.32
CA PRO A 37 -2.08 -7.17 -6.05
C PRO A 37 -2.53 -5.74 -6.33
N LYS A 38 -3.25 -5.56 -7.45
CA LYS A 38 -3.90 -4.28 -7.74
C LYS A 38 -5.13 -4.12 -6.85
N PRO A 39 -5.38 -2.91 -6.32
CA PRO A 39 -6.57 -2.66 -5.50
C PRO A 39 -7.86 -2.97 -6.28
N SER A 40 -8.72 -3.81 -5.71
CA SER A 40 -10.08 -4.05 -6.23
C SER A 40 -11.01 -4.53 -5.14
N ILE A 41 -12.31 -4.29 -5.31
CA ILE A 41 -13.33 -4.89 -4.45
C ILE A 41 -14.61 -5.11 -5.24
N ARG A 42 -15.28 -6.24 -5.01
CA ARG A 42 -16.62 -6.52 -5.54
C ARG A 42 -17.55 -6.97 -4.44
N ILE A 43 -18.74 -6.40 -4.38
CA ILE A 43 -19.74 -6.72 -3.36
C ILE A 43 -21.00 -7.25 -4.04
N VAL A 44 -21.51 -8.39 -3.56
CA VAL A 44 -22.78 -8.98 -4.02
C VAL A 44 -23.61 -9.34 -2.81
N ASN A 45 -24.87 -8.87 -2.78
CA ASN A 45 -25.81 -9.12 -1.69
C ASN A 45 -25.27 -8.76 -0.29
N GLY A 46 -24.46 -7.71 -0.21
CA GLY A 46 -23.86 -7.25 1.06
C GLY A 46 -22.65 -8.06 1.55
N ALA A 47 -22.13 -8.98 0.73
CA ALA A 47 -20.91 -9.73 1.01
C ALA A 47 -19.83 -9.46 -0.05
N VAL A 48 -18.57 -9.41 0.38
CA VAL A 48 -17.42 -9.29 -0.54
C VAL A 48 -17.23 -10.61 -1.28
N THR A 49 -17.18 -10.53 -2.62
CA THR A 49 -16.95 -11.68 -3.50
C THR A 49 -15.58 -11.65 -4.18
N GLU A 50 -14.91 -10.50 -4.19
CA GLU A 50 -13.56 -10.29 -4.72
C GLU A 50 -12.86 -9.21 -3.88
N LEU A 51 -11.58 -9.43 -3.54
CA LEU A 51 -10.73 -8.49 -2.81
C LEU A 51 -9.33 -8.50 -3.44
N ASP A 52 -8.86 -7.34 -3.91
CA ASP A 52 -7.55 -7.12 -4.53
C ASP A 52 -7.20 -8.16 -5.60
N GLY A 53 -8.16 -8.41 -6.50
CA GLY A 53 -8.05 -9.35 -7.62
C GLY A 53 -8.18 -10.82 -7.24
N LYS A 54 -8.26 -11.16 -5.95
CA LYS A 54 -8.55 -12.52 -5.50
C LYS A 54 -10.06 -12.74 -5.37
N PRO A 55 -10.62 -13.82 -5.94
CA PRO A 55 -12.01 -14.18 -5.70
C PRO A 55 -12.17 -14.89 -4.35
N VAL A 56 -13.38 -14.89 -3.80
CA VAL A 56 -13.67 -15.38 -2.43
C VAL A 56 -13.24 -16.82 -2.17
N GLU A 57 -13.23 -17.68 -3.20
CA GLU A 57 -12.76 -19.06 -3.12
C GLU A 57 -11.26 -19.21 -2.91
N GLN A 58 -10.47 -18.15 -3.15
CA GLN A 58 -9.02 -18.09 -2.92
C GLN A 58 -8.65 -17.37 -1.63
N PHE A 59 -9.63 -16.92 -0.85
CA PHE A 59 -9.37 -16.21 0.40
C PHE A 59 -8.70 -17.13 1.41
N ASP A 60 -7.64 -16.62 2.03
CA ASP A 60 -7.10 -17.18 3.25
C ASP A 60 -7.83 -16.62 4.49
N LEU A 61 -7.32 -16.95 5.68
CA LEU A 61 -7.90 -16.47 6.95
C LEU A 61 -7.84 -14.94 7.10
N ILE A 62 -6.79 -14.30 6.58
CA ILE A 62 -6.61 -12.84 6.63
C ILE A 62 -7.59 -12.19 5.66
N ASP A 63 -7.67 -12.68 4.43
CA ASP A 63 -8.60 -12.18 3.41
C ASP A 63 -10.05 -12.26 3.93
N HIS A 64 -10.45 -13.40 4.49
CA HIS A 64 -11.77 -13.58 5.09
C HIS A 64 -12.05 -12.61 6.25
N PHE A 65 -11.06 -12.37 7.11
CA PHE A 65 -11.22 -11.47 8.25
C PHE A 65 -11.40 -10.01 7.78
N ILE A 66 -10.54 -9.55 6.87
CA ILE A 66 -10.61 -8.20 6.30
C ILE A 66 -11.93 -7.99 5.55
N ALA A 67 -12.31 -8.93 4.69
CA ALA A 67 -13.52 -8.84 3.88
C ALA A 67 -14.81 -8.76 4.72
N ARG A 68 -14.84 -9.44 5.88
CA ARG A 68 -16.03 -9.47 6.77
C ARG A 68 -16.07 -8.33 7.79
N TYR A 69 -14.92 -7.88 8.27
CA TYR A 69 -14.84 -7.01 9.45
C TYR A 69 -13.95 -5.78 9.28
N GLY A 70 -13.05 -5.78 8.30
CA GLY A 70 -12.05 -4.72 8.12
C GLY A 70 -12.49 -3.54 7.26
N ILE A 71 -13.57 -3.70 6.49
CA ILE A 71 -13.98 -2.71 5.48
C ILE A 71 -15.43 -2.28 5.70
N ASN A 72 -15.68 -0.97 5.66
CA ASN A 72 -17.04 -0.44 5.61
C ASN A 72 -17.62 -0.59 4.19
N LEU A 73 -18.40 -1.64 3.99
CA LEU A 73 -18.98 -2.01 2.69
C LEU A 73 -19.93 -0.96 2.10
N ALA A 74 -20.51 -0.06 2.92
CA ALA A 74 -21.46 0.94 2.45
C ALA A 74 -20.85 1.97 1.48
N ARG A 75 -19.52 2.15 1.50
CA ARG A 75 -18.80 3.11 0.66
C ARG A 75 -17.59 2.54 -0.06
N ALA A 76 -17.34 1.24 0.06
CA ALA A 76 -16.10 0.63 -0.43
C ALA A 76 -15.93 0.80 -1.95
N GLU A 77 -16.96 0.48 -2.74
CA GLU A 77 -16.90 0.61 -4.21
C GLU A 77 -16.74 2.08 -4.66
N GLU A 78 -17.42 3.00 -3.97
CA GLU A 78 -17.29 4.44 -4.24
C GLU A 78 -15.87 4.94 -4.03
N VAL A 79 -15.27 4.59 -2.89
CA VAL A 79 -13.91 5.04 -2.53
C VAL A 79 -12.86 4.34 -3.40
N MET A 80 -13.06 3.05 -3.73
CA MET A 80 -12.18 2.30 -4.61
C MET A 80 -12.12 2.89 -6.03
N ALA A 81 -13.20 3.53 -6.49
CA ALA A 81 -13.23 4.22 -7.78
C ALA A 81 -12.53 5.60 -7.76
N MET A 82 -12.09 6.10 -6.59
CA MET A 82 -11.37 7.37 -6.51
C MET A 82 -9.90 7.20 -6.90
N ASP A 83 -9.32 8.26 -7.48
CA ASP A 83 -7.88 8.31 -7.73
C ASP A 83 -7.10 8.32 -6.41
N SER A 84 -6.17 7.37 -6.27
CA SER A 84 -5.29 7.24 -5.11
C SER A 84 -4.44 8.49 -4.89
N VAL A 85 -4.01 9.19 -5.96
CA VAL A 85 -3.26 10.46 -5.84
C VAL A 85 -4.14 11.55 -5.24
N LYS A 86 -5.42 11.58 -5.60
CA LYS A 86 -6.39 12.52 -5.03
C LYS A 86 -6.62 12.23 -3.55
N LEU A 87 -6.73 10.96 -3.17
CA LEU A 87 -6.84 10.55 -1.76
C LEU A 87 -5.59 10.92 -0.95
N ALA A 88 -4.40 10.70 -1.51
CA ALA A 88 -3.14 11.11 -0.89
C ALA A 88 -3.07 12.63 -0.70
N THR A 89 -3.41 13.40 -1.74
CA THR A 89 -3.46 14.86 -1.69
C THR A 89 -4.43 15.35 -0.61
N CYS A 90 -5.60 14.69 -0.52
CA CYS A 90 -6.59 14.97 0.50
C CYS A 90 -6.05 14.79 1.91
N SER A 91 -5.35 13.67 2.17
CA SER A 91 -4.76 13.39 3.49
C SER A 91 -3.72 14.42 3.92
N ALA A 92 -3.02 15.05 2.96
CA ALA A 92 -2.02 16.09 3.23
C ALA A 92 -2.60 17.52 3.23
N THR A 93 -3.86 17.71 2.82
CA THR A 93 -4.46 19.03 2.67
C THR A 93 -4.89 19.60 4.01
N ARG A 94 -4.18 20.65 4.47
CA ARG A 94 -4.42 21.30 5.77
C ARG A 94 -5.85 21.81 5.99
N THR A 95 -6.55 22.21 4.93
CA THR A 95 -7.90 22.79 5.04
C THR A 95 -8.99 21.72 5.16
N LEU A 96 -8.67 20.45 4.96
CA LEU A 96 -9.56 19.33 5.21
C LEU A 96 -9.28 18.80 6.62
N ASN A 97 -10.34 18.52 7.37
CA ASN A 97 -10.20 17.80 8.64
C ASN A 97 -10.44 16.30 8.41
N ALA A 98 -10.15 15.48 9.42
CA ALA A 98 -10.28 14.02 9.36
C ALA A 98 -11.71 13.52 9.03
N ALA A 99 -12.74 14.35 9.24
CA ALA A 99 -14.13 14.04 8.92
C ALA A 99 -14.58 14.61 7.56
N THR A 100 -13.74 15.40 6.89
CA THR A 100 -14.11 16.08 5.64
C THR A 100 -13.92 15.16 4.45
N SER A 101 -14.93 15.09 3.58
CA SER A 101 -14.92 14.25 2.38
C SER A 101 -13.92 14.76 1.34
N CYS A 102 -13.05 13.88 0.82
CA CYS A 102 -12.12 14.18 -0.28
C CYS A 102 -12.77 14.61 -1.59
N ARG A 103 -14.11 14.54 -1.68
CA ARG A 103 -14.87 15.08 -2.82
C ARG A 103 -14.82 16.61 -2.92
N SER A 104 -14.49 17.32 -1.84
CA SER A 104 -14.42 18.78 -1.84
C SER A 104 -13.18 19.34 -2.56
N LEU A 105 -12.22 18.50 -2.93
CA LEU A 105 -11.04 18.94 -3.69
C LEU A 105 -11.40 19.15 -5.17
N PRO A 106 -10.95 20.27 -5.78
CA PRO A 106 -11.04 20.46 -7.22
C PRO A 106 -10.35 19.30 -7.96
N ARG A 107 -10.79 19.05 -9.19
CA ARG A 107 -10.20 18.00 -10.04
C ARG A 107 -8.77 18.36 -10.41
#